data_AF-A0A661VLJ2-F1
#
_entry.id   AF-A0A661VLJ2-F1
#
_cell.length_a   1.000
_cell.length_b   1.000
_cell.length_c   1.000
_cell.angle_alpha   90.00
_cell.angle_beta   90.00
_cell.angle_gamma   90.00
#
_symmetry.space_group_name_H-M   'P 1'
#
loop_
_entity.id
_entity.type
_entity.pdbx_description
1 polymer ?
#
loop_
_entity_poly.entity_id
_entity_poly.type
_entity_poly.pdbx_seq_one_letter_code
_entity_poly.pdbx_strand_id
1 'polypeptide(L)'
;MRGDVYTLILNAVKPLALEKFGMYQAVHEYLISLVKDVIAKHGVDYAITQEYMWYAQRLWYLTQHYKGEALQIEADATFLYYFYRGRNEQILREIANRLGIKISSWDTLLGRLGMSEEAIYRGTKRALQETLHGIEVNPANTFYEYDPNTGLLVRIVQEDAITGKKKIIRLVYDQEGRLVSAYEEWE
;
A
#
# COMPACT_ATOMS: atom_id res chain seq x y z
N MET A 1 -27.11 1.37 -46.03
CA MET A 1 -26.64 2.78 -46.14
C MET A 1 -25.80 2.88 -47.41
N ARG A 2 -26.12 3.76 -48.38
CA ARG A 2 -25.35 3.88 -49.63
C ARG A 2 -23.95 4.42 -49.32
N GLY A 3 -22.90 3.74 -49.76
CA GLY A 3 -21.50 4.13 -49.53
C GLY A 3 -21.20 5.57 -49.99
N ASP A 4 -21.89 6.03 -51.03
CA ASP A 4 -21.77 7.37 -51.59
C ASP A 4 -22.14 8.47 -50.58
N VAL A 5 -23.20 8.23 -49.79
CA VAL A 5 -23.64 9.16 -48.73
C VAL A 5 -22.62 9.20 -47.59
N TYR A 6 -22.05 8.04 -47.24
CA TYR A 6 -21.01 7.96 -46.21
C TYR A 6 -19.74 8.71 -46.64
N THR A 7 -19.31 8.53 -47.88
CA THR A 7 -18.12 9.20 -48.44
C THR A 7 -18.29 10.72 -48.52
N LEU A 8 -19.50 11.19 -48.88
CA LEU A 8 -19.84 12.62 -48.91
C LEU A 8 -19.80 13.24 -47.51
N ILE A 9 -20.37 12.56 -46.51
CA ILE A 9 -20.30 12.98 -45.11
C ILE A 9 -18.85 12.97 -44.64
N LEU A 10 -18.07 11.93 -44.93
CA LEU A 10 -16.69 11.81 -44.46
C LEU A 10 -15.77 12.90 -45.05
N ASN A 11 -15.97 13.26 -46.32
CA ASN A 11 -15.25 14.37 -46.95
C ASN A 11 -15.69 15.75 -46.45
N ALA A 12 -16.95 15.92 -46.07
CA ALA A 12 -17.43 17.17 -45.46
C ALA A 12 -16.96 17.35 -44.01
N VAL A 13 -16.82 16.24 -43.26
CA VAL A 13 -16.44 16.26 -41.84
C VAL A 13 -14.91 16.24 -41.65
N LYS A 14 -14.14 15.68 -42.59
CA LYS A 14 -12.67 15.66 -42.55
C LYS A 14 -12.01 17.01 -42.27
N PRO A 15 -12.37 18.13 -42.94
CA PRO A 15 -11.79 19.45 -42.69
C PRO A 15 -12.15 19.99 -41.30
N LEU A 16 -13.42 19.83 -40.90
CA LEU A 16 -13.91 20.24 -39.57
C LEU A 16 -13.25 19.44 -38.44
N ALA A 17 -12.93 18.17 -38.72
CA ALA A 17 -12.20 17.30 -37.82
C ALA A 17 -10.71 17.67 -37.78
N LEU A 18 -10.07 17.94 -38.93
CA LEU A 18 -8.66 18.32 -39.04
C LEU A 18 -8.31 19.55 -38.19
N GLU A 19 -9.18 20.56 -38.18
CA GLU A 19 -8.99 21.77 -37.38
C GLU A 19 -9.03 21.47 -35.86
N LYS A 20 -9.97 20.62 -35.43
CA LYS A 20 -10.04 20.13 -34.04
C LYS A 20 -8.88 19.18 -33.69
N PHE A 21 -8.40 18.41 -34.67
CA PHE A 21 -7.30 17.45 -34.50
C PHE A 21 -5.93 18.13 -34.45
N GLY A 22 -5.74 19.29 -35.08
CA GLY A 22 -4.48 20.05 -35.02
C GLY A 22 -4.10 20.44 -33.60
N MET A 23 -5.06 20.95 -32.82
CA MET A 23 -4.85 21.25 -31.40
C MET A 23 -4.66 19.97 -30.57
N TYR A 24 -5.42 18.91 -30.87
CA TYR A 24 -5.28 17.62 -30.19
C TYR A 24 -3.90 16.99 -30.40
N GLN A 25 -3.36 17.05 -31.61
CA GLN A 25 -2.05 16.48 -31.94
C GLN A 25 -0.93 17.22 -31.21
N ALA A 26 -0.96 18.56 -31.18
CA ALA A 26 0.01 19.36 -30.45
C ALA A 26 -0.01 19.06 -28.94
N VAL A 27 -1.20 18.92 -28.35
CA VAL A 27 -1.35 18.52 -26.95
C VAL A 27 -0.84 17.09 -26.73
N HIS A 28 -1.15 16.17 -27.62
CA HIS A 28 -0.72 14.78 -27.48
C HIS A 28 0.80 14.64 -27.56
N GLU A 29 1.45 15.36 -28.49
CA GLU A 29 2.92 15.43 -28.58
C GLU A 29 3.55 16.06 -27.34
N TYR A 30 2.92 17.10 -26.79
CA TYR A 30 3.33 17.68 -25.51
C TYR A 30 3.24 16.66 -24.37
N LEU A 31 2.15 15.90 -24.26
CA LEU A 31 2.03 14.87 -23.24
C LEU A 31 3.09 13.78 -23.41
N ILE A 32 3.34 13.34 -24.64
CA ILE A 32 4.38 12.35 -24.96
C ILE A 32 5.76 12.83 -24.50
N SER A 33 6.15 14.04 -24.87
CA SER A 33 7.44 14.62 -24.46
C SER A 33 7.53 14.76 -22.95
N LEU A 34 6.49 15.28 -22.29
CA LEU A 34 6.42 15.40 -20.83
C LEU A 34 6.67 14.06 -20.13
N VAL A 35 5.95 13.00 -20.52
CA VAL A 35 6.08 11.70 -19.87
C VAL A 35 7.44 11.06 -20.15
N LYS A 36 7.95 11.16 -21.38
CA LYS A 36 9.29 10.68 -21.72
C LYS A 36 10.38 11.37 -20.91
N ASP A 37 10.30 12.70 -20.77
CA ASP A 37 11.24 13.48 -19.99
C ASP A 37 11.25 13.06 -18.52
N VAL A 38 10.08 12.82 -17.93
CA VAL A 38 9.98 12.34 -16.54
C VAL A 38 10.56 10.94 -16.43
N ILE A 39 10.13 10.00 -17.27
CA ILE A 39 10.60 8.61 -17.23
C ILE A 39 12.12 8.52 -17.41
N ALA A 40 12.68 9.31 -18.33
CA ALA A 40 14.12 9.32 -18.61
C ALA A 40 14.96 9.69 -17.37
N LYS A 41 14.45 10.56 -16.48
CA LYS A 41 15.12 10.91 -15.22
C LYS A 41 15.14 9.78 -14.20
N HIS A 42 14.10 8.94 -14.21
CA HIS A 42 13.88 7.90 -13.20
C HIS A 42 14.34 6.51 -13.67
N GLY A 43 14.81 6.36 -14.91
CA GLY A 43 15.46 5.15 -15.41
C GLY A 43 14.53 3.94 -15.59
N VAL A 44 13.29 4.16 -16.04
CA VAL A 44 12.25 3.11 -16.12
C VAL A 44 12.10 2.51 -17.51
N ASP A 45 11.72 1.23 -17.54
CA ASP A 45 11.54 0.41 -18.73
C ASP A 45 10.43 0.93 -19.68
N TYR A 46 10.70 0.89 -20.98
CA TYR A 46 9.84 1.49 -22.01
C TYR A 46 8.45 0.85 -22.09
N ALA A 47 8.32 -0.42 -21.70
CA ALA A 47 7.06 -1.17 -21.72
C ALA A 47 5.95 -0.52 -20.87
N ILE A 48 6.32 0.19 -19.79
CA ILE A 48 5.38 0.79 -18.84
C ILE A 48 5.04 2.25 -19.23
N THR A 49 5.75 2.82 -20.20
CA THR A 49 5.56 4.20 -20.69
C THR A 49 4.12 4.47 -21.13
N GLN A 50 3.48 3.48 -21.76
CA GLN A 50 2.11 3.60 -22.24
C GLN A 50 1.11 3.85 -21.09
N GLU A 51 1.34 3.27 -19.92
CA GLU A 51 0.45 3.48 -18.77
C GLU A 51 0.61 4.87 -18.16
N TYR A 52 1.85 5.37 -18.09
CA TYR A 52 2.09 6.76 -17.71
C TYR A 52 1.51 7.75 -18.74
N MET A 53 1.46 7.36 -20.01
CA MET A 53 0.77 8.14 -21.05
C MET A 53 -0.73 8.21 -20.83
N TRP A 54 -1.38 7.07 -20.57
CA TRP A 54 -2.80 7.04 -20.24
C TRP A 54 -3.12 7.86 -18.99
N TYR A 55 -2.25 7.79 -17.97
CA TYR A 55 -2.36 8.61 -16.77
C TYR A 55 -2.30 10.11 -17.09
N ALA A 56 -1.28 10.55 -17.84
CA ALA A 56 -1.13 11.96 -18.24
C ALA A 56 -2.31 12.46 -19.08
N GLN A 57 -2.77 11.65 -20.05
CA GLN A 57 -3.95 11.95 -20.86
C GLN A 57 -5.21 12.08 -19.99
N ARG A 58 -5.39 11.18 -19.01
CA ARG A 58 -6.52 11.23 -18.10
C ARG A 58 -6.49 12.50 -17.25
N LEU A 59 -5.34 12.85 -16.67
CA LEU A 59 -5.18 14.09 -15.91
C LEU A 59 -5.45 15.32 -16.76
N TRP A 60 -4.88 15.39 -17.97
CA TRP A 60 -5.15 16.48 -18.89
C TRP A 60 -6.65 16.58 -19.19
N TYR A 61 -7.31 15.47 -19.52
CA TYR A 61 -8.76 15.45 -19.72
C TYR A 61 -9.52 16.04 -18.51
N LEU A 62 -9.14 15.66 -17.29
CA LEU A 62 -9.75 16.21 -16.07
C LEU A 62 -9.57 17.72 -15.97
N THR A 63 -8.39 18.27 -16.29
CA THR A 63 -8.15 19.73 -16.27
C THR A 63 -9.05 20.51 -17.23
N GLN A 64 -9.52 19.88 -18.31
CA GLN A 64 -10.41 20.53 -19.27
C GLN A 64 -11.88 20.51 -18.83
N HIS A 65 -12.27 19.56 -17.96
CA HIS A 65 -13.68 19.32 -17.61
C HIS A 65 -14.04 19.72 -16.18
N TYR A 66 -13.08 19.67 -15.26
CA TYR A 66 -13.32 19.94 -13.84
C TYR A 66 -12.44 21.10 -13.34
N LYS A 67 -12.88 21.76 -12.27
CA LYS A 67 -12.15 22.83 -11.58
C LYS A 67 -12.26 22.68 -10.07
N GLY A 68 -11.32 23.27 -9.35
CA GLY A 68 -11.33 23.34 -7.89
C GLY A 68 -11.32 21.95 -7.23
N GLU A 69 -12.20 21.76 -6.26
CA GLU A 69 -12.28 20.54 -5.45
C GLU A 69 -12.58 19.28 -6.28
N ALA A 70 -13.48 19.37 -7.26
CA ALA A 70 -13.83 18.23 -8.11
C ALA A 70 -12.62 17.73 -8.93
N LEU A 71 -11.82 18.67 -9.47
CA LEU A 71 -10.57 18.33 -10.17
C LEU A 71 -9.60 17.63 -9.22
N GLN A 72 -9.47 18.14 -7.99
CA GLN A 72 -8.55 17.57 -7.01
C GLN A 72 -8.94 16.14 -6.62
N ILE A 73 -10.22 15.89 -6.34
CA ILE A 73 -10.72 14.56 -5.95
C ILE A 73 -10.49 13.55 -7.09
N GLU A 74 -10.85 13.91 -8.32
CA GLU A 74 -10.69 13.03 -9.48
C GLU A 74 -9.22 12.77 -9.81
N ALA A 75 -8.35 13.78 -9.69
CA ALA A 75 -6.92 13.62 -9.91
C ALA A 75 -6.27 12.73 -8.85
N ASP A 76 -6.62 12.92 -7.58
CA ASP A 76 -6.15 12.10 -6.46
C ASP A 76 -6.62 10.63 -6.59
N ALA A 77 -7.86 10.40 -7.00
CA ALA A 77 -8.38 9.07 -7.28
C ALA A 77 -7.65 8.42 -8.47
N THR A 78 -7.39 9.19 -9.53
CA THR A 78 -6.62 8.73 -10.69
C THR A 78 -5.19 8.37 -10.28
N PHE A 79 -4.54 9.18 -9.43
CA PHE A 79 -3.22 8.87 -8.87
C PHE A 79 -3.23 7.53 -8.12
N LEU A 80 -4.17 7.34 -7.19
CA LEU A 80 -4.29 6.11 -6.41
C LEU A 80 -4.51 4.88 -7.29
N TYR A 81 -5.35 4.99 -8.32
CA TYR A 81 -5.60 3.91 -9.27
C TYR A 81 -4.30 3.40 -9.93
N TYR A 82 -3.46 4.30 -10.44
CA TYR A 82 -2.20 3.90 -11.08
C TYR A 82 -1.15 3.46 -10.06
N PHE A 83 -1.10 4.09 -8.88
CA PHE A 83 -0.21 3.67 -7.80
C PHE A 83 -0.47 2.22 -7.37
N TYR A 84 -1.73 1.85 -7.14
CA TYR A 84 -2.09 0.47 -6.77
C TYR A 84 -1.86 -0.56 -7.89
N ARG A 85 -1.69 -0.13 -9.14
CA ARG A 85 -1.21 -1.00 -10.25
C ARG A 85 0.30 -1.16 -10.29
N GLY A 86 1.02 -0.67 -9.27
CA GLY A 86 2.47 -0.79 -9.13
C GLY A 86 3.25 0.22 -9.97
N ARG A 87 2.68 1.41 -10.22
CA ARG A 87 3.41 2.50 -10.89
C ARG A 87 4.15 3.36 -9.87
N ASN A 88 5.31 3.87 -10.26
CA ASN A 88 6.20 4.59 -9.36
C ASN A 88 5.55 5.91 -8.93
N GLU A 89 5.40 6.10 -7.62
CA GLU A 89 4.79 7.29 -7.02
C GLU A 89 5.46 8.59 -7.47
N GLN A 90 6.79 8.65 -7.48
CA GLN A 90 7.54 9.87 -7.80
C GLN A 90 7.26 10.32 -9.24
N ILE A 91 7.23 9.36 -10.18
CA ILE A 91 6.90 9.61 -11.58
C ILE A 91 5.46 10.13 -11.72
N LEU A 92 4.49 9.46 -11.06
CA LEU A 92 3.09 9.86 -11.12
C LEU A 92 2.87 11.28 -10.57
N ARG A 93 3.54 11.61 -9.45
CA ARG A 93 3.47 12.95 -8.85
C ARG A 93 4.16 13.99 -9.72
N GLU A 94 5.32 13.68 -10.31
CA GLU A 94 6.03 14.61 -11.20
C GLU A 94 5.23 14.90 -12.48
N ILE A 95 4.61 13.88 -13.09
CA ILE A 95 3.72 14.04 -14.25
C ILE A 95 2.54 14.95 -13.90
N ALA A 96 1.85 14.68 -12.79
CA ALA A 96 0.73 15.51 -12.35
C ALA A 96 1.14 16.96 -12.10
N ASN A 97 2.28 17.16 -11.44
CA ASN A 97 2.80 18.49 -11.15
C ASN A 97 3.14 19.27 -12.42
N ARG A 98 3.70 18.62 -13.45
CA ARG A 98 3.93 19.26 -14.75
C ARG A 98 2.65 19.65 -15.47
N LEU A 99 1.53 18.99 -15.19
CA LEU A 99 0.20 19.36 -15.66
C LEU A 99 -0.50 20.40 -14.76
N GLY A 100 0.21 20.95 -13.78
CA GLY A 100 -0.32 21.96 -12.85
C GLY A 100 -1.19 21.37 -11.74
N ILE A 101 -1.18 20.05 -11.55
CA ILE A 101 -1.95 19.37 -10.51
C ILE A 101 -1.02 18.91 -9.39
N LYS A 102 -1.25 19.41 -8.18
CA LYS A 102 -0.56 18.94 -6.98
C LYS A 102 -1.38 17.82 -6.34
N ILE A 103 -0.96 16.57 -6.54
CA ILE A 103 -1.58 15.41 -5.87
C ILE A 103 -1.45 15.59 -4.35
N SER A 104 -2.54 15.31 -3.64
CA SER A 104 -2.62 15.44 -2.19
C SER A 104 -1.58 14.58 -1.45
N SER A 105 -1.25 14.97 -0.21
CA SER A 105 -0.39 14.17 0.67
C SER A 105 -1.06 12.83 1.02
N TRP A 106 -0.26 11.85 1.42
CA TRP A 106 -0.79 10.57 1.88
C TRP A 106 -1.79 10.71 3.02
N ASP A 107 -1.53 11.60 3.99
CA ASP A 107 -2.46 11.85 5.10
C ASP A 107 -3.84 12.31 4.60
N THR A 108 -3.85 13.19 3.60
CA THR A 108 -5.09 13.69 3.00
C THR A 108 -5.80 12.61 2.18
N LEU A 109 -5.04 11.83 1.40
CA LEU A 109 -5.57 10.73 0.60
C LEU A 109 -6.20 9.64 1.48
N LEU A 110 -5.48 9.21 2.53
CA LEU A 110 -5.94 8.20 3.49
C LEU A 110 -7.13 8.71 4.31
N GLY A 111 -7.10 9.98 4.72
CA GLY A 111 -8.21 10.62 5.41
C GLY A 111 -9.51 10.59 4.57
N ARG A 112 -9.43 10.85 3.27
CA ARG A 112 -10.60 10.76 2.36
C ARG A 112 -11.13 9.34 2.17
N LEU A 113 -10.28 8.33 2.29
CA LEU A 113 -10.68 6.91 2.24
C LEU A 113 -11.30 6.44 3.57
N GLY A 114 -11.46 7.33 4.56
CA GLY A 114 -11.94 6.95 5.89
C GLY A 114 -10.92 6.10 6.68
N MET A 115 -9.67 6.05 6.22
CA MET A 115 -8.58 5.42 6.93
C MET A 115 -8.06 6.40 7.99
N SER A 116 -8.80 6.54 9.09
CA SER A 116 -8.30 7.28 10.25
C SER A 116 -7.06 6.60 10.83
N GLU A 117 -6.25 7.33 11.59
CA GLU A 117 -5.14 6.73 12.35
C GLU A 117 -5.62 5.53 13.17
N GLU A 118 -6.83 5.55 13.75
CA GLU A 118 -7.37 4.36 14.42
C GLU A 118 -7.65 3.17 13.49
N ALA A 119 -8.07 3.39 12.25
CA ALA A 119 -8.33 2.31 11.29
C ALA A 119 -7.01 1.68 10.82
N ILE A 120 -6.01 2.52 10.54
CA ILE A 120 -4.65 2.09 10.22
C ILE A 120 -4.03 1.37 11.42
N TYR A 121 -4.14 1.93 12.63
CA TYR A 121 -3.62 1.35 13.87
C TYR A 121 -4.32 0.02 14.21
N ARG A 122 -5.64 -0.09 14.03
CA ARG A 122 -6.35 -1.37 14.22
C ARG A 122 -5.94 -2.40 13.18
N GLY A 123 -5.81 -2.01 11.91
CA GLY A 123 -5.37 -2.89 10.83
C GLY A 123 -3.94 -3.38 11.03
N THR A 124 -3.01 -2.47 11.34
CA THR A 124 -1.61 -2.82 11.65
C THR A 124 -1.50 -3.61 12.95
N LYS A 125 -2.23 -3.26 14.02
CA LYS A 125 -2.24 -4.04 15.26
C LYS A 125 -2.76 -5.45 15.02
N ARG A 126 -3.81 -5.61 14.20
CA ARG A 126 -4.35 -6.92 13.83
C ARG A 126 -3.36 -7.70 12.97
N ALA A 127 -2.76 -7.08 11.95
CA ALA A 127 -1.73 -7.71 11.12
C ALA A 127 -0.48 -8.07 11.95
N LEU A 128 -0.06 -7.21 12.88
CA LEU A 128 1.01 -7.48 13.84
C LEU A 128 0.65 -8.62 14.78
N GLN A 129 -0.59 -8.69 15.28
CA GLN A 129 -1.07 -9.80 16.10
C GLN A 129 -1.13 -11.11 15.31
N GLU A 130 -1.61 -11.09 14.07
CA GLU A 130 -1.65 -12.25 13.17
C GLU A 130 -0.23 -12.69 12.78
N THR A 131 0.70 -11.74 12.60
CA THR A 131 2.13 -12.03 12.35
C THR A 131 2.84 -12.51 13.62
N LEU A 132 2.53 -11.95 14.79
CA LEU A 132 3.03 -12.42 16.09
C LEU A 132 2.53 -13.83 16.40
N HIS A 133 1.29 -14.16 16.04
CA HIS A 133 0.75 -15.52 16.18
C HIS A 133 1.35 -16.48 15.15
N GLY A 134 1.83 -16.00 14.01
CA GLY A 134 2.58 -16.78 13.03
C GLY A 134 4.07 -16.97 13.36
N ILE A 135 4.61 -16.16 14.27
CA ILE A 135 5.97 -16.28 14.81
C ILE A 135 5.86 -16.80 16.23
N GLU A 136 5.72 -18.12 16.39
CA GLU A 136 5.99 -18.81 17.65
C GLU A 136 7.48 -18.71 18.01
N VAL A 137 7.99 -17.53 18.36
CA VAL A 137 9.24 -17.44 19.12
C VAL A 137 9.26 -16.11 19.89
N ASN A 138 8.55 -16.04 21.02
CA ASN A 138 9.22 -15.38 22.15
C ASN A 138 10.30 -16.37 22.57
N PRO A 139 11.60 -16.07 22.42
CA PRO A 139 12.64 -16.95 22.93
C PRO A 139 12.54 -16.94 24.46
N ALA A 140 11.72 -17.82 25.02
CA ALA A 140 11.62 -18.00 26.45
C ALA A 140 12.75 -18.94 26.87
N ASN A 141 13.66 -18.45 27.69
CA ASN A 141 14.66 -19.32 28.30
C ASN A 141 13.96 -20.11 29.41
N THR A 142 13.95 -21.44 29.28
CA THR A 142 13.32 -22.32 30.27
C THR A 142 14.39 -23.07 31.03
N PHE A 143 14.36 -22.94 32.36
CA PHE A 143 15.26 -23.62 33.28
C PHE A 143 14.47 -24.61 34.14
N TYR A 144 15.08 -25.75 34.43
CA TYR A 144 14.48 -26.85 35.19
C TYR A 144 15.33 -27.12 36.43
N GLU A 145 14.71 -27.11 37.61
CA GLU A 145 15.35 -27.53 38.85
C GLU A 145 14.71 -28.84 39.34
N TYR A 146 15.57 -29.82 39.61
CA TYR A 146 15.18 -31.13 40.11
C TYR A 146 15.62 -31.29 41.57
N ASP A 147 14.83 -31.98 42.37
CA ASP A 147 15.22 -32.39 43.72
C ASP A 147 16.37 -33.42 43.62
N PRO A 148 17.54 -33.13 44.22
CA PRO A 148 18.71 -34.01 44.10
C PRO A 148 18.54 -35.38 44.77
N ASN A 149 17.57 -35.55 45.68
CA ASN A 149 17.36 -36.82 46.39
C ASN A 149 16.33 -37.72 45.70
N THR A 150 15.30 -37.13 45.10
CA THR A 150 14.18 -37.86 44.48
C THR A 150 14.25 -37.86 42.95
N GLY A 151 15.03 -36.96 42.35
CA GLY A 151 15.09 -36.76 40.90
C GLY A 151 13.83 -36.13 40.29
N LEU A 152 12.86 -35.72 41.11
CA LEU A 152 11.61 -35.12 40.66
C LEU A 152 11.81 -33.65 40.32
N LEU A 153 11.11 -33.18 39.29
CA LEU A 153 11.18 -31.79 38.84
C LEU A 153 10.42 -30.89 39.81
N VAL A 154 11.09 -30.06 40.59
CA VAL A 154 10.44 -29.24 41.64
C VAL A 154 10.12 -27.81 41.19
N ARG A 155 10.86 -27.29 40.21
CA ARG A 155 10.69 -25.91 39.75
C ARG A 155 10.97 -25.77 38.26
N ILE A 156 10.11 -25.02 37.58
CA ILE A 156 10.32 -24.57 36.21
C ILE A 156 10.37 -23.04 36.25
N VAL A 157 11.42 -22.45 35.68
CA VAL A 157 11.56 -21.01 35.54
C VAL A 157 11.50 -20.68 34.05
N GLN A 158 10.46 -19.95 33.65
CA GLN A 158 10.31 -19.42 32.31
C GLN A 158 10.64 -17.94 32.33
N GLU A 159 11.71 -17.55 31.65
CA GLU A 159 12.15 -16.17 31.52
C GLU A 159 11.87 -15.67 30.12
N ASP A 160 11.12 -14.58 30.02
CA ASP A 160 10.95 -13.84 28.78
C ASP A 160 12.28 -13.13 28.42
N ALA A 161 12.95 -13.56 27.36
CA ALA A 161 14.24 -12.98 26.99
C ALA A 161 14.19 -11.50 26.52
N ILE A 162 12.98 -10.95 26.28
CA ILE A 162 12.79 -9.55 25.89
C ILE A 162 12.47 -8.69 27.11
N THR A 163 11.55 -9.14 27.97
CA THR A 163 11.08 -8.34 29.11
C THR A 163 11.80 -8.65 30.43
N GLY A 164 12.52 -9.77 30.51
CA GLY A 164 13.19 -10.25 31.72
C GLY A 164 12.23 -10.71 32.83
N LYS A 165 10.91 -10.70 32.58
CA LYS A 165 9.90 -11.16 33.52
C LYS A 165 9.98 -12.67 33.68
N LYS A 166 9.85 -13.14 34.92
CA LYS A 166 10.00 -14.56 35.24
C LYS A 166 8.68 -15.13 35.70
N LYS A 167 8.28 -16.23 35.08
CA LYS A 167 7.21 -17.08 35.58
C LYS A 167 7.84 -18.28 36.26
N ILE A 168 7.53 -18.46 37.53
CA ILE A 168 8.00 -19.59 38.34
C ILE A 168 6.84 -20.55 38.53
N ILE A 169 7.03 -21.80 38.11
CA ILE A 169 6.09 -22.89 38.34
C ILE A 169 6.72 -23.81 39.39
N ARG A 170 6.07 -23.97 40.54
CA ARG A 170 6.50 -24.90 41.59
C ARG A 170 5.63 -26.14 41.57
N LEU A 171 6.25 -27.31 41.57
CA LEU A 171 5.58 -28.60 41.47
C LEU A 171 5.68 -29.33 42.82
N VAL A 172 4.55 -29.78 43.34
CA VAL A 172 4.46 -30.50 44.61
C VAL A 172 3.98 -31.92 44.35
N TYR A 173 4.73 -32.89 44.84
CA TYR A 173 4.46 -34.31 44.66
C TYR A 173 4.03 -34.95 45.99
N ASP A 174 3.25 -36.03 45.90
CA ASP A 174 2.95 -36.89 47.03
C ASP A 174 4.12 -37.84 47.34
N GLN A 175 3.96 -38.64 48.40
CA GLN A 175 4.96 -39.62 48.84
C GLN A 175 5.16 -40.77 47.83
N GLU A 176 4.26 -40.94 46.85
CA GLU A 176 4.36 -41.93 45.78
C GLU A 176 5.00 -41.33 44.51
N GLY A 177 5.40 -40.06 44.54
CA GLY A 177 6.03 -39.35 43.42
C GLY A 177 5.04 -38.87 42.35
N ARG A 178 3.75 -38.80 42.65
CA ARG A 178 2.74 -38.25 41.72
C ARG A 178 2.53 -36.77 41.99
N LEU A 179 2.34 -36.00 40.92
CA LEU A 179 2.12 -34.56 41.00
C LEU A 179 0.75 -34.29 41.65
N VAL A 180 0.75 -33.59 42.79
CA VAL A 180 -0.44 -33.23 43.57
C VAL A 180 -0.90 -31.81 43.24
N SER A 181 0.04 -30.88 43.11
CA SER A 181 -0.29 -29.49 42.79
C SER A 181 0.84 -28.77 42.08
N ALA A 182 0.46 -27.74 41.32
CA ALA A 182 1.37 -26.81 40.67
C ALA A 182 0.93 -25.38 41.00
N TYR A 183 1.87 -24.54 41.40
CA TYR A 183 1.63 -23.13 41.71
C TYR A 183 2.40 -22.25 40.75
N GLU A 184 1.76 -21.21 40.25
CA GLU A 184 2.36 -20.24 39.34
C GLU A 184 2.52 -18.89 40.04
N GLU A 185 3.73 -18.37 40.05
CA GLU A 185 4.07 -17.05 40.57
C GLU A 185 4.74 -16.24 39.47
N TRP A 186 4.40 -14.95 39.38
CA TRP A 186 5.05 -14.00 38.49
C TRP A 186 5.99 -13.10 39.30
N GLU A 187 7.23 -13.01 38.84
CA GLU A 187 8.29 -12.16 39.41
C GLU A 187 8.75 -11.12 38.38
#